data_AF-V4Y7C6-F1
#
_entry.id   AF-V4Y7C6-F1
#
_cell.length_a   1.000
_cell.length_b   1.000
_cell.length_c   1.000
_cell.angle_alpha   90.00
_cell.angle_beta   90.00
_cell.angle_gamma   90.00
#
_symmetry.space_group_name_H-M   'P 1'
#
loop_
_entity.id
_entity.type
_entity.pdbx_description
1 polymer ?
#
loop_
_entity_poly.entity_id
_entity_poly.type
_entity_poly.pdbx_seq_one_letter_code
_entity_poly.pdbx_strand_id
1 'polypeptide(L)'
;MAQTDVENVAVLGAGSMGHGISEVAALAGYDVSMRDISEDVVQDGYDSIEWSLDKLAEKDRLSREEADAALSRVTPVVDLETAVETADIVIEAVPERMSIKKRCTRIWKSTRQTTLCSRPTRPACR
;
A
#
# COMPACT_ATOMS: atom_id res chain seq x y z
N MET A 1 -15.96 -10.02 19.96
CA MET A 1 -15.13 -9.05 19.22
C MET A 1 -14.29 -9.88 18.27
N ALA A 2 -14.61 -9.88 16.97
CA ALA A 2 -13.76 -10.58 16.00
C ALA A 2 -12.43 -9.83 15.95
N GLN A 3 -11.36 -10.47 16.40
CA GLN A 3 -10.02 -10.06 16.00
C GLN A 3 -9.96 -10.36 14.52
N THR A 4 -10.01 -9.32 13.68
CA THR A 4 -9.74 -9.48 12.26
C THR A 4 -8.22 -9.51 12.16
N ASP A 5 -7.65 -10.70 12.03
CA ASP A 5 -6.25 -10.84 11.63
C ASP A 5 -6.12 -10.12 10.28
N VAL A 6 -5.35 -9.04 10.27
CA VAL A 6 -5.04 -8.28 9.06
C VAL A 6 -3.83 -8.96 8.47
N GLU A 7 -3.98 -9.55 7.28
CA GLU A 7 -2.87 -10.20 6.59
C GLU A 7 -2.50 -9.41 5.34
N ASN A 8 -3.50 -8.84 4.65
CA ASN A 8 -3.33 -8.19 3.36
C ASN A 8 -3.60 -6.68 3.42
N VAL A 9 -2.68 -5.88 2.90
CA VAL A 9 -2.78 -4.42 2.83
C VAL A 9 -2.68 -3.96 1.39
N ALA A 10 -3.70 -3.23 0.92
CA ALA A 10 -3.65 -2.56 -0.38
C ALA A 10 -3.25 -1.10 -0.22
N VAL A 11 -2.20 -0.67 -0.91
CA VAL A 11 -1.77 0.72 -0.96
C VAL A 11 -2.07 1.29 -2.33
N LEU A 12 -3.02 2.22 -2.39
CA LEU A 12 -3.42 2.90 -3.61
C LEU A 12 -2.57 4.16 -3.78
N GLY A 13 -1.53 4.03 -4.59
CA GLY A 13 -0.50 5.02 -4.90
C GLY A 13 0.88 4.42 -4.63
N ALA A 14 1.76 4.45 -5.63
CA ALA A 14 3.16 4.04 -5.56
C ALA A 14 4.15 5.22 -5.51
N GLY A 15 3.62 6.46 -5.48
CA GLY A 15 4.43 7.68 -5.32
C GLY A 15 5.15 7.77 -3.97
N SER A 16 5.76 8.92 -3.66
CA SER A 16 6.70 9.08 -2.52
C SER A 16 6.20 8.62 -1.14
N MET A 17 4.90 8.77 -0.86
CA MET A 17 4.32 8.29 0.40
C MET A 17 3.84 6.83 0.30
N GLY A 18 3.44 6.41 -0.89
CA GLY A 18 2.87 5.09 -1.13
C GLY A 18 3.88 3.96 -1.01
N HIS A 19 5.07 4.15 -1.60
CA HIS A 19 6.13 3.16 -1.47
C HIS A 19 6.64 3.06 -0.02
N GLY A 20 6.77 4.17 0.71
CA GLY A 20 7.21 4.13 2.11
C GLY A 20 6.22 3.47 3.06
N ILE A 21 4.90 3.66 2.83
CA ILE A 21 3.87 2.93 3.57
C ILE A 21 3.94 1.42 3.23
N SER A 22 4.14 1.10 1.96
CA SER A 22 4.24 -0.29 1.49
C SER A 22 5.46 -0.99 2.08
N GLU A 23 6.61 -0.31 2.14
CA GLU A 23 7.84 -0.81 2.77
C GLU A 23 7.63 -1.11 4.26
N VAL A 24 7.05 -0.18 5.02
CA VAL A 24 6.80 -0.38 6.45
C VAL A 24 5.81 -1.51 6.70
N ALA A 25 4.76 -1.62 5.88
CA ALA A 25 3.80 -2.72 5.98
C ALA A 25 4.45 -4.08 5.67
N ALA A 26 5.29 -4.15 4.65
CA ALA A 26 6.00 -5.37 4.27
C ALA A 26 7.04 -5.79 5.34
N LEU A 27 7.76 -4.83 5.93
CA LEU A 27 8.68 -5.07 7.04
C LEU A 27 7.96 -5.53 8.32
N ALA A 28 6.73 -5.08 8.52
CA ALA A 28 5.88 -5.55 9.62
C ALA A 28 5.31 -6.96 9.38
N GLY A 29 5.55 -7.56 8.20
CA GLY A 29 5.18 -8.92 7.86
C GLY A 29 3.85 -9.08 7.14
N TYR A 30 3.22 -7.98 6.70
CA TYR A 30 1.96 -8.01 5.94
C TYR A 30 2.22 -8.17 4.44
N ASP A 31 1.28 -8.82 3.74
CA ASP A 31 1.29 -8.90 2.29
C ASP A 31 0.73 -7.60 1.70
N VAL A 32 1.50 -6.95 0.81
CA VAL A 32 1.19 -5.60 0.34
C VAL A 32 0.91 -5.60 -1.16
N SER A 33 -0.29 -5.20 -1.54
CA SER A 33 -0.63 -4.90 -2.93
C SER A 33 -0.47 -3.40 -3.20
N MET A 34 0.61 -3.01 -3.87
CA MET A 34 0.87 -1.61 -4.21
C MET A 34 0.33 -1.30 -5.60
N ARG A 35 -0.58 -0.34 -5.69
CA ARG A 35 -1.32 -0.04 -6.92
C ARG A 35 -1.10 1.38 -7.41
N ASP A 36 -0.82 1.59 -8.69
CA ASP A 36 -0.85 2.92 -9.32
C ASP A 36 -1.59 2.94 -10.68
N ILE A 37 -1.66 4.09 -11.33
CA ILE A 37 -2.35 4.32 -12.62
C ILE A 37 -1.58 3.79 -13.83
N SER A 38 -0.26 3.63 -13.71
CA SER A 38 0.64 3.25 -14.79
C SER A 38 1.68 2.25 -14.27
N GLU A 39 2.09 1.32 -15.13
CA GLU A 39 3.16 0.35 -14.83
C GLU A 39 4.47 1.04 -14.47
N ASP A 40 4.83 2.11 -15.20
CA ASP A 40 6.06 2.87 -14.91
C ASP A 40 6.09 3.39 -13.47
N VAL A 41 4.97 3.93 -12.98
CA VAL A 41 4.88 4.52 -11.63
C VAL A 41 4.91 3.45 -10.55
N VAL A 42 4.28 2.29 -10.79
CA VAL A 42 4.30 1.20 -9.81
C VAL A 42 5.69 0.55 -9.74
N GLN A 43 6.37 0.46 -10.88
CA GLN A 43 7.74 -0.05 -10.94
C GLN A 43 8.73 0.92 -10.28
N ASP A 44 8.63 2.23 -10.56
CA ASP A 44 9.44 3.26 -9.88
C ASP A 44 9.28 3.18 -8.36
N GLY A 45 8.05 2.95 -7.88
CA GLY A 45 7.77 2.74 -6.47
C GLY A 45 8.39 1.46 -5.93
N TYR A 46 8.34 0.37 -6.69
CA TYR A 46 8.92 -0.93 -6.32
C TYR A 46 10.45 -0.84 -6.22
N ASP A 47 11.10 -0.26 -7.22
CA ASP A 47 12.56 -0.05 -7.26
C ASP A 47 13.01 0.86 -6.11
N SER A 48 12.18 1.84 -5.72
CA SER A 48 12.44 2.69 -4.54
C SER A 48 12.41 1.90 -3.23
N ILE A 49 11.51 0.92 -3.09
CA ILE A 49 11.45 0.03 -1.92
C ILE A 49 12.70 -0.87 -1.89
N GLU A 50 13.05 -1.48 -3.02
CA GLU A 50 14.25 -2.31 -3.14
C GLU A 50 15.50 -1.53 -2.72
N TRP A 51 15.67 -0.32 -3.25
CA TRP A 51 16.79 0.55 -2.91
C TRP A 51 16.80 0.91 -1.40
N SER A 52 15.64 1.21 -0.81
CA SER A 52 15.54 1.55 0.61
C SER A 52 15.93 0.36 1.50
N LEU A 53 15.40 -0.82 1.20
CA LEU A 53 15.69 -2.05 1.93
C LEU A 53 17.17 -2.43 1.83
N ASP A 54 17.77 -2.33 0.65
CA ASP A 54 19.21 -2.58 0.47
C ASP A 54 20.05 -1.58 1.29
N LYS A 55 19.68 -0.29 1.30
CA LYS A 55 20.35 0.73 2.12
C LYS A 55 20.24 0.48 3.61
N LEU A 56 19.13 -0.09 4.07
CA LEU A 56 18.95 -0.46 5.47
C LEU A 56 19.76 -1.71 5.82
N ALA A 57 19.86 -2.67 4.90
CA ALA A 57 20.72 -3.85 5.05
C ALA A 57 22.21 -3.47 5.09
N GLU A 58 22.67 -2.58 4.21
CA GLU A 58 24.04 -2.03 4.22
C GLU A 58 24.39 -1.31 5.53
N LYS A 59 23.39 -0.77 6.23
CA LYS A 59 23.56 -0.04 7.50
C LYS A 59 23.44 -0.94 8.73
N ASP A 60 23.41 -2.27 8.56
CA ASP A 60 23.16 -3.26 9.61
C ASP A 60 21.89 -2.95 10.43
N ARG A 61 20.87 -2.34 9.80
CA ARG A 61 19.57 -2.05 10.44
C ARG A 61 18.60 -3.21 10.30
N LEU A 62 18.81 -4.06 9.31
CA LEU A 62 18.06 -5.28 9.02
C LEU A 62 18.96 -6.27 8.28
N SER A 63 18.66 -7.55 8.39
CA SER A 63 19.38 -8.58 7.64
C SER A 63 18.97 -8.59 6.16
N ARG A 64 19.83 -9.12 5.29
CA ARG A 64 19.48 -9.33 3.86
C ARG A 64 18.27 -10.24 3.71
N GLU A 65 18.15 -11.25 4.58
CA GLU A 65 17.02 -12.17 4.59
C GLU A 65 15.70 -11.46 4.92
N GLU A 66 15.71 -10.51 5.86
CA GLU A 66 14.55 -9.69 6.19
C GLU A 66 14.21 -8.70 5.05
N ALA A 67 15.22 -8.11 4.41
CA ALA A 67 15.03 -7.26 3.24
C ALA A 67 14.36 -8.01 2.09
N ASP A 68 14.91 -9.17 1.71
CA ASP A 68 14.39 -10.01 0.63
C ASP A 68 12.98 -10.51 0.96
N ALA A 69 12.74 -10.90 2.22
CA ALA A 69 11.44 -11.32 2.68
C ALA A 69 10.41 -10.18 2.61
N ALA A 70 10.78 -8.96 3.01
CA ALA A 70 9.90 -7.80 2.88
C ALA A 70 9.61 -7.49 1.41
N LEU A 71 10.62 -7.49 0.54
CA LEU A 71 10.46 -7.26 -0.89
C LEU A 71 9.50 -8.28 -1.53
N SER A 72 9.62 -9.55 -1.14
CA SER A 72 8.76 -10.63 -1.66
C SER A 72 7.28 -10.50 -1.29
N ARG A 73 6.95 -9.72 -0.24
CA ARG A 73 5.58 -9.44 0.18
C ARG A 73 4.93 -8.29 -0.59
N VAL A 74 5.72 -7.50 -1.32
CA VAL A 74 5.22 -6.37 -2.10
C VAL A 74 4.89 -6.84 -3.51
N THR A 75 3.62 -6.77 -3.87
CA THR A 75 3.13 -7.08 -5.21
C THR A 75 2.72 -5.78 -5.92
N PRO A 76 3.46 -5.34 -6.95
CA PRO A 76 3.06 -4.20 -7.76
C PRO A 76 1.90 -4.60 -8.70
N VAL A 77 0.84 -3.81 -8.70
CA VAL A 77 -0.35 -4.02 -9.54
C VAL A 77 -0.81 -2.71 -10.16
N VAL A 78 -1.46 -2.76 -11.32
CA VAL A 78 -2.06 -1.56 -11.96
C VAL A 78 -3.58 -1.62 -11.89
N ASP A 79 -4.11 -2.83 -12.03
CA ASP A 79 -5.52 -3.11 -11.90
C ASP A 79 -5.99 -2.91 -10.46
N LEU A 80 -7.07 -2.13 -10.32
CA LEU A 80 -7.60 -1.77 -9.01
C LEU A 80 -8.40 -2.91 -8.38
N GLU A 81 -9.10 -3.71 -9.18
CA GLU A 81 -9.93 -4.82 -8.67
C GLU A 81 -9.03 -5.88 -8.04
N THR A 82 -7.96 -6.24 -8.76
CA THR A 82 -6.90 -7.14 -8.28
C THR A 82 -6.28 -6.64 -6.97
N ALA A 83 -6.01 -5.33 -6.86
CA ALA A 83 -5.37 -4.75 -5.68
C ALA A 83 -6.22 -4.83 -4.40
N VAL A 84 -7.56 -4.81 -4.52
CA VAL A 84 -8.47 -4.73 -3.37
C VAL A 84 -9.26 -6.01 -3.11
N GLU A 85 -9.13 -7.00 -3.99
CA GLU A 85 -9.86 -8.28 -3.93
C GLU A 85 -9.59 -9.03 -2.62
N THR A 86 -8.31 -9.15 -2.25
CA THR A 86 -7.86 -9.88 -1.06
C THR A 86 -7.48 -8.99 0.11
N ALA A 87 -7.52 -7.67 -0.07
CA ALA A 87 -7.07 -6.72 0.95
C ALA A 87 -7.98 -6.74 2.19
N ASP A 88 -7.40 -6.62 3.38
CA ASP A 88 -8.16 -6.39 4.62
C ASP A 88 -8.23 -4.90 4.94
N ILE A 89 -7.14 -4.20 4.62
CA ILE A 89 -6.98 -2.75 4.78
C ILE A 89 -6.62 -2.13 3.44
N VAL A 90 -7.27 -1.02 3.13
CA VAL A 90 -6.94 -0.19 1.96
C VAL A 90 -6.47 1.19 2.43
N ILE A 91 -5.28 1.58 2.00
CA ILE A 91 -4.64 2.86 2.29
C ILE A 91 -4.60 3.68 0.99
N GLU A 92 -5.16 4.89 1.00
CA GLU A 92 -5.07 5.81 -0.13
C GLU A 92 -3.92 6.81 0.06
N ALA A 93 -2.95 6.72 -0.86
CA ALA A 93 -1.78 7.59 -0.96
C ALA A 93 -1.75 8.34 -2.30
N VAL A 94 -2.93 8.69 -2.85
CA VAL A 94 -3.06 9.38 -4.15
C VAL A 94 -3.03 10.91 -3.97
N PRO A 95 -2.34 11.66 -4.85
CA PRO A 95 -2.35 13.13 -4.83
C PRO A 95 -3.76 13.73 -4.96
N GLU A 96 -3.99 14.89 -4.35
CA GLU A 96 -5.31 15.53 -4.26
C GLU A 96 -5.78 16.15 -5.59
N ARG A 97 -6.20 15.28 -6.52
CA ARG A 97 -7.02 15.67 -7.67
C ARG A 97 -8.44 15.17 -7.47
N MET A 98 -9.39 16.12 -7.44
CA MET A 98 -10.83 15.88 -7.21
C MET A 98 -11.44 14.82 -8.15
N SER A 99 -10.91 14.67 -9.38
CA SER A 99 -11.35 13.66 -10.34
C SER A 99 -10.99 12.23 -9.93
N ILE A 100 -9.80 12.02 -9.35
CA ILE A 100 -9.34 10.70 -8.90
C ILE A 100 -10.05 10.31 -7.60
N LYS A 101 -10.24 11.27 -6.70
CA LYS A 101 -10.97 11.10 -5.42
C LYS A 101 -12.41 10.63 -5.60
N LYS A 102 -13.13 11.10 -6.63
CA LYS A 102 -14.48 10.62 -6.97
C LYS A 102 -14.51 9.16 -7.44
N ARG A 103 -13.43 8.68 -8.06
CA ARG A 103 -13.30 7.28 -8.48
C ARG A 103 -12.97 6.41 -7.26
N CYS A 104 -11.99 6.78 -6.44
CA CYS A 104 -11.65 6.06 -5.19
C CYS A 104 -12.85 5.97 -4.22
N THR A 105 -13.55 7.07 -3.96
CA THR A 105 -14.74 7.08 -3.06
C THR A 105 -15.88 6.19 -3.52
N ARG A 106 -15.98 5.87 -4.82
CA ARG A 106 -16.99 4.94 -5.34
C ARG A 106 -16.61 3.48 -5.07
N ILE A 107 -15.34 3.11 -5.24
CA ILE A 107 -14.84 1.78 -4.86
C ILE A 107 -15.01 1.56 -3.36
N TRP A 108 -14.72 2.58 -2.54
CA TRP A 108 -14.84 2.51 -1.08
C TRP A 108 -16.25 2.26 -0.55
N LYS A 109 -17.29 2.49 -1.35
CA LYS A 109 -18.67 2.15 -0.98
C LYS A 109 -19.02 0.70 -1.28
N SER A 110 -18.24 0.02 -2.13
CA SER A 110 -18.48 -1.37 -2.52
C SER A 110 -17.72 -2.37 -1.65
N THR A 111 -16.60 -1.98 -1.07
CA THR A 111 -15.74 -2.88 -0.28
C THR A 111 -16.10 -2.84 1.21
N ARG A 112 -16.20 -4.01 1.86
CA ARG A 112 -16.53 -4.17 3.29
C ARG A 112 -15.36 -3.86 4.26
N GLN A 113 -14.26 -3.31 3.75
CA GLN A 113 -12.95 -3.26 4.42
C GLN A 113 -12.71 -1.95 5.19
N THR A 114 -11.86 -2.01 6.23
CA THR A 114 -11.48 -0.88 7.07
C THR A 114 -10.54 0.04 6.30
N THR A 115 -11.08 1.17 5.80
CA THR A 115 -10.30 2.14 5.02
C THR A 115 -9.67 3.20 5.93
N LEU A 116 -8.34 3.29 5.96
CA LEU A 116 -7.63 4.36 6.65
C LEU A 116 -7.29 5.47 5.64
N CYS A 117 -8.05 6.57 5.68
CA CYS A 117 -7.85 7.74 4.81
C CYS A 117 -7.08 8.82 5.57
N SER A 118 -6.02 9.37 4.97
CA SER A 118 -5.18 10.41 5.55
C SER A 118 -5.82 11.81 5.64
N ARG A 119 -7.16 11.95 5.46
CA ARG A 119 -7.86 13.26 5.52
C ARG A 119 -9.14 13.30 6.38
N PRO A 120 -9.41 14.46 7.03
CA PRO A 120 -10.55 14.67 7.95
C PRO A 120 -11.92 14.90 7.28
N THR A 121 -12.13 14.48 6.02
CA THR A 121 -13.34 14.83 5.25
C THR A 121 -14.38 13.71 5.13
N ARG A 122 -14.31 12.68 5.98
CA ARG A 122 -15.36 11.66 6.12
C ARG A 122 -16.23 11.94 7.36
N PRO A 123 -17.58 11.94 7.24
CA PRO A 123 -18.46 11.86 8.40
C PRO A 123 -18.43 10.50 9.12
N ALA A 124 -17.73 9.50 8.56
CA ALA A 124 -17.52 8.17 9.17
C ALA A 124 -16.35 8.11 10.16
N CYS A 125 -15.66 9.23 10.42
CA CYS A 125 -14.68 9.36 11.50
C CYS A 125 -15.32 10.00 12.76
N ARG A 126 -16.64 9.86 12.90
CA ARG A 126 -17.42 10.31 14.05
C ARG A 126 -18.36 9.21 14.51
#